data_AF-A0A924BTS1-F1
#
_entry.id   AF-A0A924BTS1-F1
#
_cell.length_a   1.000
_cell.length_b   1.000
_cell.length_c   1.000
_cell.angle_alpha   90.00
_cell.angle_beta   90.00
_cell.angle_gamma   90.00
#
_symmetry.space_group_name_H-M   'P 1'
#
loop_
_entity.id
_entity.type
_entity.pdbx_description
1 polymer ?
#
loop_
_entity_poly.entity_id
_entity_poly.type
_entity_poly.pdbx_seq_one_letter_code
_entity_poly.pdbx_strand_id
1 'polypeptide(L)'
;IEWMTRVDNRAVDFKIVPDESNFIIGSNSSNKRGDFYSLNIELNILSDRQIRNKRLFDISLSMIFLVSYPVMAWFIDHPQQFFRNILLVLGGECTWVGYTDVVSPNLPKLKRGIIHPVIHLQSGLPSQTVYKLNLSYARDYSLLRDCVLIFKGLKYLGGSSY
;
A
#
# COMPACT_ATOMS: atom_id res chain seq x y z
N ILE A 1 18.18 -39.91 -46.00
CA ILE A 1 16.76 -40.20 -45.71
C ILE A 1 16.67 -41.29 -44.64
N GLU A 2 17.32 -41.11 -43.47
CA GLU A 2 17.17 -42.12 -42.39
C GLU A 2 17.43 -41.62 -40.96
N TRP A 3 17.69 -40.33 -40.75
CA TRP A 3 17.92 -39.78 -39.40
C TRP A 3 16.97 -38.63 -39.02
N MET A 4 15.84 -38.50 -39.73
CA MET A 4 14.79 -37.51 -39.45
C MET A 4 13.61 -38.08 -38.64
N THR A 5 13.76 -39.21 -37.96
CA THR A 5 12.62 -39.83 -37.24
C THR A 5 13.03 -40.43 -35.91
N ARG A 6 13.54 -39.62 -34.99
CA ARG A 6 13.51 -39.96 -33.55
C ARG A 6 13.86 -38.74 -32.71
N VAL A 7 12.83 -38.02 -32.31
CA VAL A 7 12.51 -37.55 -30.95
C VAL A 7 11.54 -36.39 -31.14
N ASP A 8 10.28 -36.80 -31.27
CA ASP A 8 9.10 -36.04 -30.93
C ASP A 8 9.13 -35.81 -29.41
N ASN A 9 9.15 -34.56 -28.96
CA ASN A 9 8.06 -33.96 -28.19
C ASN A 9 8.51 -32.61 -27.60
N ARG A 10 7.64 -31.63 -27.78
CA ARG A 10 7.83 -30.22 -27.45
C ARG A 10 7.72 -30.00 -25.94
N ALA A 11 8.69 -29.29 -25.38
CA ALA A 11 8.50 -28.22 -24.39
C ALA A 11 9.87 -27.65 -24.04
N VAL A 12 10.48 -26.90 -24.98
CA VAL A 12 11.66 -26.09 -24.66
C VAL A 12 11.15 -24.85 -23.94
N ASP A 13 11.22 -24.87 -22.62
CA ASP A 13 10.84 -23.73 -21.78
C ASP A 13 12.01 -22.72 -21.80
N PHE A 14 11.84 -21.64 -22.56
CA PHE A 14 12.83 -20.58 -22.65
C PHE A 14 12.74 -19.70 -21.39
N LYS A 15 13.69 -19.90 -20.46
CA LYS A 15 13.81 -19.07 -19.26
C LYS A 15 14.86 -17.98 -19.48
N ILE A 16 14.42 -16.80 -19.91
CA ILE A 16 15.27 -15.60 -19.89
C ILE A 16 15.22 -15.04 -18.47
N VAL A 17 16.37 -14.99 -17.82
CA VAL A 17 16.56 -14.30 -16.52
C VAL A 17 17.11 -12.92 -16.84
N PRO A 18 16.34 -11.83 -16.61
CA PRO A 18 16.92 -10.50 -16.53
C PRO A 18 17.56 -10.37 -15.15
N ASP A 19 18.83 -9.96 -15.10
CA ASP A 19 19.65 -9.99 -13.89
C ASP A 19 19.14 -9.09 -12.73
N GLU A 20 18.11 -8.26 -12.91
CA GLU A 20 17.53 -7.44 -11.82
C GLU A 20 15.99 -7.28 -11.86
N SER A 21 15.22 -8.34 -12.16
CA SER A 21 13.76 -8.27 -11.91
C SER A 21 13.11 -9.62 -11.58
N ASN A 22 12.84 -9.84 -10.29
CA ASN A 22 12.08 -10.98 -9.78
C ASN A 22 10.55 -10.85 -10.03
N PHE A 23 10.14 -10.72 -11.29
CA PHE A 23 8.73 -10.83 -11.66
C PHE A 23 8.54 -11.74 -12.87
N ILE A 24 7.95 -12.91 -12.62
CA ILE A 24 7.39 -13.77 -13.66
C ILE A 24 5.95 -13.31 -13.86
N ILE A 25 5.68 -12.61 -14.97
CA ILE A 25 4.32 -12.29 -15.39
C ILE A 25 3.83 -13.45 -16.27
N GLY A 26 3.14 -14.40 -15.64
CA GLY A 26 2.37 -15.43 -16.32
C GLY A 26 0.88 -15.05 -16.31
N SER A 27 0.30 -14.84 -17.48
CA SER A 27 -1.12 -14.70 -17.67
C SER A 27 -1.79 -16.08 -17.62
N ASN A 28 -2.34 -16.50 -16.46
CA ASN A 28 -3.60 -17.27 -16.40
C ASN A 28 -4.08 -17.69 -14.99
N SER A 29 -5.40 -17.55 -14.84
CA SER A 29 -6.41 -18.27 -14.05
C SER A 29 -6.13 -18.86 -12.65
N SER A 30 -7.01 -18.42 -11.73
CA SER A 30 -7.90 -19.20 -10.84
C SER A 30 -7.37 -20.48 -10.17
N ASN A 31 -7.48 -20.48 -8.84
CA ASN A 31 -7.40 -21.63 -7.93
C ASN A 31 -6.00 -22.06 -7.46
N LYS A 32 -5.58 -21.54 -6.30
CA LYS A 32 -4.74 -22.28 -5.32
C LYS A 32 -5.01 -21.75 -3.91
N ARG A 33 -5.85 -22.49 -3.17
CA ARG A 33 -5.75 -22.62 -1.71
C ARG A 33 -4.51 -23.48 -1.44
N GLY A 34 -3.67 -23.05 -0.52
CA GLY A 34 -2.49 -23.79 -0.14
C GLY A 34 -1.29 -22.87 -0.03
N ASP A 35 -0.99 -22.57 1.23
CA ASP A 35 0.37 -22.55 1.74
C ASP A 35 1.16 -21.25 1.62
N PHE A 36 1.11 -20.52 2.73
CA PHE A 36 2.27 -19.96 3.41
C PHE A 36 3.30 -19.28 2.49
N TYR A 37 3.01 -18.02 2.15
CA TYR A 37 4.05 -17.05 1.75
C TYR A 37 4.90 -16.69 2.98
N SER A 38 5.66 -17.67 3.48
CA SER A 38 6.86 -17.48 4.29
C SER A 38 8.07 -17.23 3.38
N LEU A 39 7.86 -16.50 2.27
CA LEU A 39 8.96 -15.77 1.68
C LEU A 39 9.20 -14.61 2.61
N ASN A 40 10.41 -14.52 3.19
CA ASN A 40 10.92 -13.39 3.94
C ASN A 40 10.89 -12.13 3.04
N ILE A 41 9.70 -11.61 2.76
CA ILE A 41 9.51 -10.30 2.15
C ILE A 41 9.73 -9.35 3.31
N GLU A 42 10.93 -8.80 3.41
CA GLU A 42 11.19 -7.67 4.30
C GLU A 42 10.25 -6.53 3.89
N LEU A 43 9.17 -6.37 4.64
CA LEU A 43 8.27 -5.24 4.46
C LEU A 43 8.99 -4.02 5.01
N ASN A 44 9.49 -3.17 4.10
CA ASN A 44 10.31 -2.02 4.45
C ASN A 44 9.61 -1.15 5.50
N ILE A 45 8.28 -0.99 5.40
CA ILE A 45 7.45 -0.18 6.32
C ILE A 45 7.57 -0.60 7.79
N LEU A 46 7.95 -1.85 8.06
CA LEU A 46 8.12 -2.38 9.41
C LEU A 46 9.51 -2.18 9.99
N SER A 47 10.46 -1.71 9.18
CA SER A 47 11.77 -1.36 9.70
C SER A 47 11.63 -0.26 10.75
N ASP A 48 12.30 -0.40 11.89
CA ASP A 48 12.22 0.57 12.99
C ASP A 48 12.54 2.00 12.52
N ARG A 49 13.46 2.11 11.56
CA ARG A 49 13.81 3.38 10.91
C ARG A 49 12.61 3.99 10.20
N GLN A 50 11.87 3.21 9.41
CA GLN A 50 10.73 3.72 8.66
C GLN A 50 9.54 4.02 9.56
N ILE A 51 9.29 3.22 10.59
CA ILE A 51 8.24 3.52 11.57
C ILE A 51 8.52 4.85 12.29
N ARG A 52 9.76 5.07 12.74
CA ARG A 52 10.17 6.32 13.38
C ARG A 52 10.08 7.51 12.42
N ASN A 53 10.58 7.37 11.20
CA ASN A 53 10.53 8.41 10.19
C ASN A 53 9.09 8.76 9.81
N LYS A 54 8.24 7.75 9.64
CA LYS A 54 6.81 7.92 9.39
C LYS A 54 6.15 8.67 10.53
N ARG A 55 6.45 8.32 11.79
CA ARG A 55 5.90 9.01 12.95
C ARG A 55 6.31 10.49 13.00
N LEU A 56 7.58 10.79 12.73
CA LEU A 56 8.07 12.17 12.67
C LEU A 56 7.40 12.95 11.54
N PHE A 57 7.26 12.32 10.36
CA PHE A 57 6.55 12.90 9.23
C PHE A 57 5.09 13.20 9.57
N ASP A 58 4.37 12.24 10.16
CA ASP A 58 2.97 12.39 10.51
C ASP A 58 2.75 13.53 11.51
N ILE A 59 3.59 13.62 12.55
CA ILE A 59 3.53 14.70 13.54
C ILE A 59 3.85 16.06 12.88
N SER A 60 4.91 16.13 12.06
CA SER A 60 5.32 17.36 11.40
C SER A 60 4.23 17.88 10.48
N LEU A 61 3.62 16.97 9.71
CA LEU A 61 2.52 17.31 8.82
C LEU A 61 1.26 17.72 9.58
N SER A 62 0.95 17.06 10.70
CA SER A 62 -0.16 17.48 11.58
C SER A 62 0.04 18.89 12.13
N MET A 63 1.27 19.28 12.50
CA MET A 63 1.54 20.66 12.93
C MET A 63 1.31 21.67 11.79
N ILE A 64 1.78 21.35 10.57
CA ILE A 64 1.56 22.17 9.38
C ILE A 64 0.04 22.33 9.13
N PHE A 65 -0.69 21.22 9.15
CA PHE A 65 -2.14 21.21 8.94
C PHE A 65 -2.91 21.93 10.03
N LEU A 66 -2.46 21.91 11.28
CA LEU A 66 -3.08 22.66 12.37
C LEU A 66 -2.96 24.17 12.14
N VAL A 67 -1.78 24.65 11.73
CA VAL A 67 -1.54 26.07 11.43
C VAL A 67 -2.26 26.50 10.15
N SER A 68 -2.25 25.64 9.11
CA SER A 68 -2.93 25.91 7.85
C SER A 68 -4.43 25.59 7.87
N TYR A 69 -4.97 25.10 9.00
CA TYR A 69 -6.36 24.70 9.16
C TYR A 69 -7.38 25.73 8.66
N PRO A 70 -7.31 27.04 9.03
CA PRO A 70 -8.31 28.00 8.58
C PRO A 70 -8.41 28.13 7.06
N VAL A 71 -7.31 27.90 6.34
CA VAL A 71 -7.27 27.90 4.87
C VAL A 71 -7.72 26.54 4.31
N MET A 72 -7.21 25.45 4.88
CA MET A 72 -7.50 24.07 4.43
C MET A 72 -8.96 23.66 4.65
N ALA A 73 -9.63 24.26 5.63
CA ALA A 73 -11.03 23.99 5.93
C ALA A 73 -11.97 24.26 4.75
N TRP A 74 -11.58 25.08 3.77
CA TRP A 74 -12.36 25.34 2.55
C TRP A 74 -12.17 24.28 1.45
N PHE A 75 -11.07 23.51 1.49
CA PHE A 75 -10.72 22.51 0.46
C PHE A 75 -11.08 21.08 0.85
N ILE A 76 -11.46 20.85 2.11
CA ILE A 76 -11.73 19.53 2.68
C ILE A 76 -13.24 19.37 2.90
N ASP A 77 -13.79 18.21 2.51
CA ASP A 77 -15.24 17.95 2.58
C ASP A 77 -15.81 18.02 4.00
N HIS A 78 -15.04 17.56 4.98
CA HIS A 78 -15.44 17.47 6.38
C HIS A 78 -14.40 18.13 7.30
N PRO A 79 -14.38 19.47 7.41
CA PRO A 79 -13.34 20.21 8.11
C PRO A 79 -13.31 19.93 9.62
N GLN A 80 -14.47 19.73 10.24
CA GLN A 80 -14.57 19.37 11.66
C GLN A 80 -13.89 18.03 11.95
N GLN A 81 -14.14 17.04 11.09
CA GLN A 81 -13.52 15.72 11.21
C GLN A 81 -12.03 15.78 10.86
N PHE A 82 -11.61 16.63 9.93
CA PHE A 82 -10.20 16.88 9.67
C PHE A 82 -9.46 17.40 10.89
N PHE A 83 -10.03 18.37 11.63
CA PHE A 83 -9.43 18.84 12.88
C PHE A 83 -9.28 17.71 13.92
N ARG A 84 -10.32 16.89 14.09
CA ARG A 84 -10.25 15.69 14.94
C ARG A 84 -9.16 14.72 14.47
N ASN A 85 -9.05 14.49 13.17
CA ASN A 85 -8.05 13.62 12.57
C ASN A 85 -6.62 14.13 12.84
N ILE A 86 -6.38 15.45 12.77
CA ILE A 86 -5.11 16.07 13.16
C ILE A 86 -4.76 15.70 14.61
N LEU A 87 -5.72 15.85 15.54
CA LEU A 87 -5.51 15.53 16.95
C LEU A 87 -5.26 14.03 17.19
N LEU A 88 -5.98 13.14 16.50
CA LEU A 88 -5.77 11.69 16.57
C LEU A 88 -4.37 11.29 16.08
N VAL A 89 -3.88 11.93 15.01
CA VAL A 89 -2.53 11.69 14.51
C VAL A 89 -1.50 12.24 15.48
N LEU A 90 -1.70 13.43 16.06
CA LEU A 90 -0.79 13.97 17.09
C LEU A 90 -0.74 13.06 18.33
N GLY A 91 -1.89 12.60 18.82
CA GLY A 91 -2.00 11.63 19.92
C GLY A 91 -1.42 10.25 19.59
N GLY A 92 -1.23 9.95 18.31
CA GLY A 92 -0.60 8.73 17.85
C GLY A 92 -1.52 7.52 17.85
N GLU A 93 -2.82 7.74 17.84
CA GLU A 93 -3.82 6.70 17.62
C GLU A 93 -3.90 6.32 16.13
N CYS A 94 -3.66 7.30 15.25
CA CYS A 94 -3.73 7.15 13.80
C CYS A 94 -2.47 7.67 13.09
N THR A 95 -2.36 7.33 11.81
CA THR A 95 -1.38 7.90 10.86
C THR A 95 -2.11 8.51 9.66
N TRP A 96 -1.47 9.40 8.91
CA TRP A 96 -2.11 9.98 7.72
C TRP A 96 -2.35 8.92 6.64
N VAL A 97 -1.35 8.10 6.36
CA VAL A 97 -1.43 7.02 5.38
C VAL A 97 -1.19 5.68 6.05
N GLY A 98 -2.13 4.77 5.93
CA GLY A 98 -2.01 3.38 6.40
C GLY A 98 -2.62 2.42 5.39
N TYR A 99 -2.50 1.11 5.62
CA TYR A 99 -3.25 0.13 4.85
C TYR A 99 -4.64 -0.08 5.45
N THR A 100 -5.58 -0.51 4.61
CA THR A 100 -6.97 -0.79 5.02
C THR A 100 -7.04 -2.08 5.84
N ASP A 101 -7.66 -2.02 7.03
CA ASP A 101 -7.83 -3.16 7.96
C ASP A 101 -8.70 -4.29 7.36
N VAL A 102 -9.52 -3.97 6.36
CA VAL A 102 -10.64 -4.81 5.86
C VAL A 102 -10.18 -6.11 5.17
N VAL A 103 -8.90 -6.27 4.78
CA VAL A 103 -8.52 -7.35 3.85
C VAL A 103 -7.14 -7.98 4.07
N SER A 104 -6.52 -7.84 5.24
CA SER A 104 -5.11 -8.26 5.38
C SER A 104 -4.81 -9.00 6.68
N PRO A 105 -5.35 -10.21 6.89
CA PRO A 105 -5.05 -11.02 8.07
C PRO A 105 -3.55 -11.38 8.21
N ASN A 106 -2.79 -11.32 7.11
CA ASN A 106 -1.36 -11.66 7.07
C ASN A 106 -0.44 -10.43 6.98
N LEU A 107 -0.97 -9.21 7.03
CA LEU A 107 -0.12 -8.03 7.16
C LEU A 107 0.12 -7.77 8.66
N PRO A 108 1.33 -7.33 9.04
CA PRO A 108 1.63 -6.90 10.40
C PRO A 108 0.67 -5.79 10.83
N LYS A 109 0.53 -5.55 12.13
CA LYS A 109 -0.35 -4.48 12.62
C LYS A 109 0.35 -3.13 12.48
N LEU A 110 -0.05 -2.31 11.50
CA LEU A 110 0.24 -0.87 11.48
C LEU A 110 -0.95 -0.15 12.10
N LYS A 111 -0.70 1.04 12.64
CA LYS A 111 -1.77 1.92 13.10
C LYS A 111 -2.70 2.28 11.94
N ARG A 112 -3.96 2.50 12.27
CA ARG A 112 -5.00 2.89 11.29
C ARG A 112 -4.57 4.14 10.53
N GLY A 113 -4.77 4.10 9.22
CA GLY A 113 -4.55 5.22 8.32
C GLY A 113 -5.82 6.01 8.09
N ILE A 114 -5.75 7.34 8.02
CA ILE A 114 -6.87 8.18 7.58
C ILE A 114 -7.11 7.99 6.07
N ILE A 115 -6.02 7.93 5.31
CA ILE A 115 -6.01 7.68 3.87
C ILE A 115 -5.36 6.31 3.62
N HIS A 116 -5.78 5.68 2.53
CA HIS A 116 -5.23 4.41 2.07
C HIS A 116 -4.72 4.51 0.62
N PRO A 117 -3.76 3.66 0.20
CA PRO A 117 -3.26 3.63 -1.18
C PRO A 117 -4.36 3.46 -2.25
N VAL A 118 -5.49 2.90 -1.84
CA VAL A 118 -6.62 2.55 -2.71
C VAL A 118 -7.70 3.65 -2.75
N ILE A 119 -7.54 4.76 -2.01
CA ILE A 119 -8.57 5.80 -1.88
C ILE A 119 -8.99 6.43 -3.22
N HIS A 120 -8.10 6.39 -4.22
CA HIS A 120 -8.36 6.91 -5.56
C HIS A 120 -8.93 5.88 -6.53
N LEU A 121 -8.90 4.59 -6.17
CA LEU A 121 -9.47 3.55 -7.01
C LEU A 121 -10.96 3.40 -6.68
N GLN A 122 -11.74 3.13 -7.72
CA GLN A 122 -13.19 3.01 -7.63
C GLN A 122 -13.63 2.08 -6.50
N SER A 123 -14.67 2.51 -5.78
CA SER A 123 -15.39 1.72 -4.79
C SER A 123 -15.87 0.41 -5.45
N GLY A 124 -15.37 -0.74 -4.99
CA GLY A 124 -15.75 -2.05 -5.53
C GLY A 124 -14.62 -2.92 -6.08
N LEU A 125 -13.35 -2.57 -5.82
CA LEU A 125 -12.24 -3.45 -6.19
C LEU A 125 -12.32 -4.82 -5.49
N PRO A 126 -11.96 -5.92 -6.18
CA PRO A 126 -11.82 -7.23 -5.55
C PRO A 126 -10.85 -7.17 -4.38
N SER A 127 -11.20 -7.85 -3.29
CA SER A 127 -10.40 -7.96 -2.06
C SER A 127 -8.94 -8.37 -2.34
N GLN A 128 -8.70 -9.25 -3.32
CA GLN A 128 -7.36 -9.66 -3.73
C GLN A 128 -6.52 -8.51 -4.34
N THR A 129 -7.14 -7.60 -5.08
CA THR A 129 -6.47 -6.44 -5.68
C THR A 129 -6.07 -5.45 -4.59
N VAL A 130 -6.96 -5.19 -3.63
CA VAL A 130 -6.67 -4.36 -2.45
C VAL A 130 -5.50 -4.93 -1.66
N TYR A 131 -5.47 -6.24 -1.43
CA TYR A 131 -4.37 -6.92 -0.75
C TYR A 131 -3.03 -6.73 -1.49
N LYS A 132 -3.01 -6.93 -2.81
CA LYS A 132 -1.80 -6.74 -3.63
C LYS A 132 -1.28 -5.30 -3.57
N LEU A 133 -2.19 -4.31 -3.58
CA LEU A 133 -1.83 -2.89 -3.45
C LEU A 133 -1.27 -2.57 -2.07
N ASN A 134 -1.88 -3.07 -1.00
CA ASN A 134 -1.36 -2.92 0.37
C ASN A 134 0.02 -3.58 0.52
N LEU A 135 0.21 -4.77 -0.06
CA LEU A 135 1.49 -5.48 -0.06
C LEU A 135 2.57 -4.69 -0.80
N SER A 136 2.25 -4.16 -1.99
CA SER A 136 3.17 -3.33 -2.78
C SER A 136 3.56 -2.04 -2.04
N TYR A 137 2.58 -1.38 -1.41
CA TYR A 137 2.82 -0.21 -0.57
C TYR A 137 3.73 -0.55 0.63
N ALA A 138 3.46 -1.66 1.33
CA ALA A 138 4.24 -2.06 2.51
C ALA A 138 5.68 -2.50 2.16
N ARG A 139 5.86 -3.14 1.00
CA ARG A 139 7.18 -3.56 0.50
C ARG A 139 8.04 -2.37 0.09
N ASP A 140 7.50 -1.48 -0.72
CA ASP A 140 8.26 -0.38 -1.33
C ASP A 140 7.95 0.96 -0.64
N TYR A 141 7.82 0.93 0.69
CA TYR A 141 7.44 2.10 1.45
C TYR A 141 8.48 3.23 1.32
N SER A 142 7.98 4.46 1.16
CA SER A 142 8.77 5.67 1.22
C SER A 142 7.91 6.87 1.63
N LEU A 143 8.52 7.84 2.31
CA LEU A 143 7.85 9.08 2.71
C LEU A 143 7.31 9.88 1.52
N LEU A 144 8.00 9.81 0.37
CA LEU A 144 7.56 10.48 -0.86
C LEU A 144 6.24 9.90 -1.38
N ARG A 145 6.06 8.58 -1.31
CA ARG A 145 4.77 7.95 -1.67
C ARG A 145 3.65 8.40 -0.74
N ASP A 146 3.92 8.51 0.55
CA ASP A 146 2.94 9.06 1.51
C ASP A 146 2.57 10.50 1.16
N CYS A 147 3.54 11.36 0.85
CA CYS A 147 3.28 12.72 0.41
C CYS A 147 2.35 12.73 -0.82
N VAL A 148 2.67 11.94 -1.85
CA VAL A 148 1.87 11.87 -3.08
C VAL A 148 0.45 11.38 -2.78
N LEU A 149 0.28 10.37 -1.92
CA LEU A 149 -1.03 9.86 -1.52
C LEU A 149 -1.84 10.92 -0.75
N ILE A 150 -1.20 11.68 0.13
CA ILE A 150 -1.85 12.76 0.86
C ILE A 150 -2.25 13.90 -0.06
N PHE A 151 -1.38 14.31 -0.99
CA PHE A 151 -1.72 15.36 -1.96
C PHE A 151 -2.88 14.96 -2.86
N LYS A 152 -2.88 13.73 -3.38
CA LYS A 152 -3.99 13.22 -4.18
C LYS A 152 -5.25 13.07 -3.32
N GLY A 153 -5.09 12.69 -2.05
CA GLY A 153 -6.14 12.44 -1.06
C GLY A 153 -6.57 13.66 -0.24
N LEU A 154 -6.14 14.87 -0.58
CA LEU A 154 -6.27 16.05 0.27
C LEU A 154 -7.73 16.29 0.70
N LYS A 155 -8.66 16.18 -0.24
CA LYS A 155 -10.11 16.32 -0.03
C LYS A 155 -10.68 15.31 0.97
N TYR A 156 -10.10 14.11 1.02
CA TYR A 156 -10.52 12.98 1.86
C TYR A 156 -9.87 12.96 3.24
N LEU A 157 -9.00 13.92 3.57
CA LEU A 157 -8.37 14.00 4.89
C LEU A 157 -9.37 14.21 6.05
N GLY A 158 -10.56 14.73 5.73
CA GLY A 158 -11.69 14.82 6.66
C GLY A 158 -12.55 13.54 6.71
N GLY A 159 -12.20 12.49 5.97
CA GLY A 159 -12.93 11.22 5.99
C GLY A 159 -12.83 10.52 7.35
N SER A 160 -13.80 9.64 7.65
CA SER A 160 -13.68 8.72 8.77
C SER A 160 -12.62 7.67 8.42
N SER A 161 -11.69 7.40 9.34
CA SER A 161 -10.87 6.19 9.29
C SER A 161 -11.82 4.98 9.34
N TYR A 162 -11.66 4.04 8.41
CA TYR A 162 -12.46 2.81 8.32
C TYR A 162 -11.75 1.64 9.00
#